data_AF-A0A3C1U0M6-F1
#
_entry.id   AF-A0A3C1U0M6-F1
#
_cell.length_a   1.000
_cell.length_b   1.000
_cell.length_c   1.000
_cell.angle_alpha   90.00
_cell.angle_beta   90.00
_cell.angle_gamma   90.00
#
_symmetry.space_group_name_H-M   'P 1'
#
loop_
_entity.id
_entity.type
_entity.pdbx_description
1 polymer ?
#
loop_
_entity_poly.entity_id
_entity_poly.type
_entity_poly.pdbx_seq_one_letter_code
_entity_poly.pdbx_strand_id
1 'polypeptide(L)'
;MFFFPLFDDNPSQRRPYVSWFLIAACLLVFMWQLSLDPQAERFAFFTYGFVPSHFSGAAVLPPQLVVLPAWATAISAMFLHGGVMHFGGNMLYLWIFGDNVEDSMGPLKFLIFYVLCGMAAAGAQFAIDPASRIPMIGASGGIAGILGAYLVLHPKAAIRTLLVILIFIRFINLPAWIVLGVWIAGQFVAVPNALSNDGGGVAYFAHIGGFLAGMMLIPLFKDRNVPLFGADDPPKGRWDGHPVAFSTIREQARDKYRQRRNPLGSRVVPPAVHQTADVDSDRSNPVPPPGPWTQTASRSGPEQDMDSSDRVEERPPAKRGGSVPGHRRDTDNR
;
A
#
# COMPACT_ATOMS: atom_id res chain seq x y z
N MET A 1 15.37 -8.91 -2.86
CA MET A 1 14.22 -8.68 -1.95
C MET A 1 13.12 -8.07 -2.79
N PHE A 2 11.93 -8.68 -2.85
CA PHE A 2 10.80 -8.10 -3.58
C PHE A 2 9.84 -7.43 -2.60
N PHE A 3 9.54 -6.16 -2.84
CA PHE A 3 8.49 -5.40 -2.16
C PHE A 3 7.33 -5.22 -3.15
N PHE A 4 6.21 -5.89 -2.91
CA PHE A 4 5.05 -5.82 -3.78
C PHE A 4 3.87 -5.21 -2.99
N PRO A 5 3.55 -3.92 -3.18
CA PRO A 5 2.42 -3.30 -2.49
C PRO A 5 1.12 -3.95 -2.98
N LEU A 6 0.18 -4.19 -2.06
CA LEU A 6 -1.09 -4.86 -2.36
C LEU A 6 -2.31 -4.00 -2.05
N PHE A 7 -2.25 -3.22 -0.97
CA PHE A 7 -3.28 -2.29 -0.53
C PHE A 7 -2.66 -1.22 0.37
N ASP A 8 -3.24 -0.04 0.37
CA ASP A 8 -3.13 0.96 1.42
C ASP A 8 -4.07 0.62 2.60
N ASP A 9 -3.98 1.38 3.68
CA ASP A 9 -4.87 1.32 4.84
C ASP A 9 -5.66 2.64 5.05
N ASN A 10 -5.81 3.45 3.99
CA ASN A 10 -6.27 4.83 4.05
C ASN A 10 -7.70 4.98 3.47
N PRO A 11 -8.71 5.37 4.27
CA PRO A 11 -10.11 5.37 3.81
C PRO A 11 -10.41 6.54 2.87
N SER A 12 -10.78 6.25 1.62
CA SER A 12 -11.32 7.20 0.65
C SER A 12 -12.80 7.54 0.95
N GLN A 13 -13.17 8.82 0.99
CA GLN A 13 -14.54 9.27 1.25
C GLN A 13 -15.41 9.27 -0.03
N ARG A 14 -14.83 9.68 -1.15
CA ARG A 14 -15.43 9.62 -2.50
C ARG A 14 -15.21 8.23 -3.11
N ARG A 15 -16.05 7.88 -4.09
CA ARG A 15 -15.82 6.72 -4.96
C ARG A 15 -14.85 7.10 -6.07
N PRO A 16 -13.81 6.29 -6.36
CA PRO A 16 -12.76 6.64 -7.30
C PRO A 16 -13.17 6.30 -8.75
N TYR A 17 -14.20 6.99 -9.23
CA TYR A 17 -14.82 6.73 -10.52
C TYR A 17 -13.87 6.92 -11.70
N VAL A 18 -12.95 7.89 -11.63
CA VAL A 18 -11.97 8.13 -12.69
C VAL A 18 -10.85 7.10 -12.64
N SER A 19 -10.39 6.69 -11.46
CA SER A 19 -9.43 5.59 -11.31
C SER A 19 -10.00 4.28 -11.91
N TRP A 20 -11.26 3.96 -11.63
CA TRP A 20 -11.95 2.82 -12.25
C TRP A 20 -12.13 2.97 -13.75
N PHE A 21 -12.45 4.18 -14.25
CA PHE A 21 -12.56 4.46 -15.68
C PHE A 21 -11.20 4.29 -16.40
N LEU A 22 -10.11 4.80 -15.82
CA LEU A 22 -8.76 4.66 -16.37
C LEU A 22 -8.32 3.19 -16.41
N ILE A 23 -8.62 2.41 -15.37
CA ILE A 23 -8.39 0.96 -15.35
C ILE A 23 -9.19 0.25 -16.45
N ALA A 24 -10.48 0.58 -16.60
CA ALA A 24 -11.33 0.01 -17.64
C ALA A 24 -10.88 0.39 -19.06
N ALA A 25 -10.45 1.64 -19.28
CA ALA A 25 -9.93 2.11 -20.57
C ALA A 25 -8.62 1.40 -20.94
N CYS A 26 -7.68 1.29 -19.99
CA CYS A 26 -6.43 0.53 -20.17
C CYS A 26 -6.71 -0.96 -20.43
N LEU A 27 -7.69 -1.55 -19.73
CA LEU A 27 -8.09 -2.94 -19.95
C LEU A 27 -8.66 -3.14 -21.36
N LEU A 28 -9.54 -2.27 -21.84
CA LEU A 28 -10.11 -2.36 -23.19
C LEU A 28 -9.04 -2.22 -24.28
N VAL A 29 -8.12 -1.26 -24.15
CA VAL A 29 -6.98 -1.10 -25.07
C VAL A 29 -6.05 -2.32 -25.01
N PHE A 30 -5.78 -2.88 -23.83
CA PHE A 30 -4.94 -4.06 -23.71
C PHE A 30 -5.61 -5.34 -24.23
N MET A 31 -6.93 -5.50 -24.07
CA MET A 31 -7.67 -6.59 -24.72
C MET A 31 -7.67 -6.47 -26.24
N TRP A 32 -7.74 -5.25 -26.78
CA TRP A 32 -7.55 -5.00 -28.21
C TRP A 32 -6.13 -5.39 -28.65
N GLN A 33 -5.07 -4.97 -27.94
CA GLN A 33 -3.70 -5.40 -28.24
C GLN A 33 -3.54 -6.92 -28.29
N LEU A 34 -4.10 -7.66 -27.32
CA LEU A 34 -4.04 -9.13 -27.27
C LEU A 34 -4.82 -9.81 -28.42
N SER A 35 -5.62 -9.07 -29.20
CA SER A 35 -6.27 -9.57 -30.41
C SER A 35 -5.45 -9.34 -31.69
N LEU A 36 -4.33 -8.61 -31.60
CA LEU A 36 -3.43 -8.34 -32.72
C LEU A 36 -2.37 -9.43 -32.87
N ASP A 37 -1.88 -9.62 -34.10
CA ASP A 37 -0.65 -10.38 -34.33
C ASP A 37 0.60 -9.58 -33.91
N PRO A 38 1.78 -10.23 -33.73
CA PRO A 38 2.99 -9.54 -33.26
C PRO A 38 3.57 -8.46 -34.19
N GLN A 39 3.14 -8.39 -35.45
CA GLN A 39 3.51 -7.30 -36.37
C GLN A 39 2.51 -6.14 -36.25
N ALA A 40 1.21 -6.43 -36.18
CA ALA A 40 0.18 -5.42 -35.93
C ALA A 40 0.33 -4.75 -34.55
N GLU A 41 0.69 -5.48 -33.49
CA GLU A 41 0.98 -4.88 -32.17
C GLU A 41 2.17 -3.90 -32.25
N ARG A 42 3.24 -4.27 -32.94
CA ARG A 42 4.39 -3.37 -33.15
C ARG A 42 3.99 -2.11 -33.90
N PHE A 43 3.16 -2.22 -34.94
CA PHE A 43 2.61 -1.04 -35.63
C PHE A 43 1.72 -0.19 -34.71
N ALA A 44 0.91 -0.80 -33.82
CA ALA A 44 0.15 -0.07 -32.81
C ALA A 44 1.05 0.71 -31.85
N PHE A 45 2.19 0.15 -31.40
CA PHE A 45 3.16 0.87 -30.57
C PHE A 45 3.79 2.07 -31.27
N PHE A 46 4.13 1.98 -32.56
CA PHE A 46 4.64 3.14 -33.31
C PHE A 46 3.55 4.16 -33.70
N THR A 47 2.29 3.73 -33.80
CA THR A 47 1.14 4.58 -34.21
C THR A 47 0.55 5.37 -33.04
N TYR A 48 0.43 4.73 -31.88
CA TYR A 48 -0.27 5.28 -30.70
C TYR A 48 0.66 5.47 -29.50
N GLY A 49 1.89 4.99 -29.53
CA GLY A 49 2.94 5.29 -28.56
C GLY A 49 3.68 6.59 -28.90
N PHE A 50 4.32 7.20 -27.90
CA PHE A 50 5.06 8.44 -28.08
C PHE A 50 6.50 8.15 -28.49
N VAL A 51 6.90 8.56 -29.70
CA VAL A 51 8.25 8.32 -30.24
C VAL A 51 9.04 9.64 -30.21
N PRO A 52 10.05 9.81 -29.32
CA PRO A 52 10.79 11.06 -29.17
C PRO A 52 11.36 11.62 -30.47
N SER A 53 11.96 10.77 -31.31
CA SER A 53 12.52 11.16 -32.61
C SER A 53 11.47 11.64 -33.61
N HIS A 54 10.23 11.17 -33.50
CA HIS A 54 9.13 11.65 -34.34
C HIS A 54 8.64 13.02 -33.89
N PHE A 55 8.56 13.24 -32.57
CA PHE A 55 8.16 14.52 -31.99
C PHE A 55 9.20 15.64 -32.20
N SER A 56 10.49 15.33 -32.17
CA SER A 56 11.58 16.27 -32.51
C SER A 56 11.76 16.50 -34.01
N GLY A 57 11.18 15.65 -34.87
CA GLY A 57 11.49 15.61 -36.30
C GLY A 57 12.85 14.98 -36.64
N ALA A 58 13.60 14.46 -35.66
CA ALA A 58 14.88 13.77 -35.89
C ALA A 58 14.74 12.44 -36.65
N ALA A 59 13.54 11.86 -36.71
CA ALA A 59 13.17 10.79 -37.62
C ALA A 59 11.70 10.92 -38.05
N VAL A 60 11.41 10.60 -39.32
CA VAL A 60 10.04 10.56 -39.86
C VAL A 60 9.54 9.12 -39.80
N LEU A 61 8.39 8.89 -39.14
CA LEU A 61 7.69 7.61 -39.22
C LEU A 61 7.06 7.43 -40.62
N PRO A 62 6.97 6.19 -41.14
CA PRO A 62 6.22 5.91 -42.36
C PRO A 62 4.79 6.49 -42.28
N PRO A 63 4.28 7.20 -43.32
CA PRO A 63 3.02 7.96 -43.22
C PRO A 63 1.82 7.14 -42.75
N GLN A 64 1.77 5.84 -43.07
CA GLN A 64 0.72 4.92 -42.64
C GLN A 64 0.68 4.64 -41.13
N LEU A 65 1.69 5.07 -40.36
CA LEU A 65 1.72 5.01 -38.89
C LEU A 65 1.39 6.37 -38.24
N VAL A 66 1.25 7.45 -39.01
CA VAL A 66 1.01 8.80 -38.49
C VAL A 66 -0.51 9.08 -38.44
N VAL A 67 -1.21 8.36 -37.57
CA VAL A 67 -2.67 8.47 -37.38
C VAL A 67 -3.04 9.61 -36.42
N LEU A 68 -2.15 9.96 -35.49
CA LEU A 68 -2.30 11.06 -34.54
C LEU A 68 -1.15 12.07 -34.68
N PRO A 69 -1.36 13.36 -34.38
CA PRO A 69 -0.25 14.31 -34.30
C PRO A 69 0.66 13.94 -33.12
N ALA A 70 1.98 14.12 -33.27
CA ALA A 70 2.98 13.59 -32.35
C ALA A 70 2.90 14.14 -30.89
N TRP A 71 2.16 15.22 -30.63
CA TRP A 71 1.86 15.67 -29.26
C TRP A 71 0.73 14.84 -28.61
N ALA A 72 -0.23 14.36 -29.40
CA ALA A 72 -1.36 13.58 -28.91
C ALA A 72 -0.97 12.12 -28.63
N THR A 73 0.08 11.60 -29.28
CA THR A 73 0.60 10.26 -28.96
C THR A 73 1.17 10.19 -27.55
N ALA A 74 1.60 11.30 -26.94
CA ALA A 74 1.95 11.36 -25.52
C ALA A 74 0.76 11.04 -24.59
N ILE A 75 -0.48 11.22 -25.06
CA ILE A 75 -1.71 10.90 -24.32
C ILE A 75 -2.18 9.48 -24.64
N SER A 76 -2.19 9.05 -25.91
CA SER A 76 -2.58 7.67 -26.25
C SER A 76 -1.59 6.61 -25.75
N ALA A 77 -0.30 6.96 -25.64
CA ALA A 77 0.73 6.11 -25.03
C ALA A 77 0.36 5.65 -23.61
N MET A 78 -0.39 6.47 -22.87
CA MET A 78 -0.78 6.21 -21.48
C MET A 78 -1.76 5.03 -21.31
N PHE A 79 -2.29 4.48 -22.41
CA PHE A 79 -3.25 3.37 -22.38
C PHE A 79 -2.67 2.05 -22.95
N LEU A 80 -1.61 2.15 -23.77
CA LEU A 80 -0.89 1.01 -24.33
C LEU A 80 -0.02 0.31 -23.27
N HIS A 81 0.12 -1.02 -23.36
CA HIS A 81 0.92 -1.79 -22.41
C HIS A 81 1.71 -2.91 -23.10
N GLY A 82 3.04 -2.89 -22.98
CA GLY A 82 3.95 -3.89 -23.57
C GLY A 82 3.93 -5.27 -22.87
N GLY A 83 2.75 -5.87 -22.70
CA GLY A 83 2.55 -7.20 -22.15
C GLY A 83 1.94 -7.25 -20.74
N VAL A 84 1.51 -8.46 -20.35
CA VAL A 84 0.64 -8.70 -19.18
C VAL A 84 1.22 -8.20 -17.85
N MET A 85 2.53 -8.35 -17.63
CA MET A 85 3.17 -7.88 -16.39
C MET A 85 3.24 -6.35 -16.30
N HIS A 86 3.41 -5.66 -17.43
CA HIS A 86 3.39 -4.20 -17.48
C HIS A 86 1.96 -3.67 -17.24
N PHE A 87 0.97 -4.26 -17.91
CA PHE A 87 -0.45 -3.96 -17.64
C PHE A 87 -0.82 -4.19 -16.17
N GLY A 88 -0.60 -5.40 -15.65
CA GLY A 88 -0.95 -5.78 -14.28
C GLY A 88 -0.25 -4.92 -13.22
N GLY A 89 1.03 -4.59 -13.42
CA GLY A 89 1.78 -3.69 -12.55
C GLY A 89 1.19 -2.28 -12.51
N ASN A 90 0.89 -1.69 -13.66
CA ASN A 90 0.27 -0.37 -13.74
C ASN A 90 -1.12 -0.35 -13.09
N MET A 91 -1.98 -1.32 -13.42
CA MET A 91 -3.34 -1.35 -12.87
C MET A 91 -3.35 -1.57 -11.35
N LEU A 92 -2.39 -2.34 -10.81
CA LEU A 92 -2.23 -2.53 -9.37
C LEU A 92 -1.85 -1.22 -8.66
N TYR A 93 -0.84 -0.50 -9.14
CA TYR A 93 -0.44 0.77 -8.51
C TYR A 93 -1.53 1.84 -8.66
N LEU A 94 -2.23 1.89 -9.80
CA LEU A 94 -3.39 2.78 -9.98
C LEU A 94 -4.55 2.42 -9.03
N TRP A 95 -4.79 1.12 -8.78
CA TRP A 95 -5.81 0.66 -7.84
C TRP A 95 -5.48 0.96 -6.36
N ILE A 96 -4.20 0.88 -5.97
CA ILE A 96 -3.75 1.11 -4.58
C ILE A 96 -3.65 2.61 -4.24
N PHE A 97 -3.18 3.44 -5.17
CA PHE A 97 -2.85 4.84 -4.87
C PHE A 97 -3.79 5.86 -5.51
N GLY A 98 -4.54 5.45 -6.55
CA GLY A 98 -5.43 6.34 -7.29
C GLY A 98 -6.60 6.85 -6.47
N ASP A 99 -7.19 6.03 -5.58
CA ASP A 99 -8.43 6.39 -4.91
C ASP A 99 -8.27 7.48 -3.84
N ASN A 100 -7.21 7.43 -3.02
CA ASN A 100 -6.93 8.52 -2.08
C ASN A 100 -6.52 9.82 -2.79
N VAL A 101 -5.79 9.73 -3.90
CA VAL A 101 -5.39 10.92 -4.68
C VAL A 101 -6.59 11.51 -5.41
N GLU A 102 -7.50 10.69 -5.96
CA GLU A 102 -8.77 11.13 -6.54
C GLU A 102 -9.69 11.73 -5.46
N ASP A 103 -9.79 11.12 -4.28
CA ASP A 103 -10.55 11.66 -3.15
C ASP A 103 -10.03 13.03 -2.71
N SER A 104 -8.71 13.24 -2.72
CA SER A 104 -8.06 14.49 -2.32
C SER A 104 -8.44 15.72 -3.17
N MET A 105 -8.92 15.53 -4.40
CA MET A 105 -9.12 16.62 -5.38
C MET A 105 -10.42 16.55 -6.19
N GLY A 106 -11.09 15.40 -6.21
CA GLY A 106 -12.30 15.14 -7.00
C GLY A 106 -12.01 14.70 -8.44
N PRO A 107 -12.97 14.00 -9.08
CA PRO A 107 -12.74 13.23 -10.30
C PRO A 107 -12.22 14.06 -11.49
N LEU A 108 -12.82 15.21 -11.79
CA LEU A 108 -12.42 16.04 -12.92
C LEU A 108 -10.99 16.57 -12.77
N LYS A 109 -10.62 17.01 -11.56
CA LYS A 109 -9.25 17.45 -11.27
C LYS A 109 -8.26 16.30 -11.38
N PHE A 110 -8.63 15.11 -10.89
CA PHE A 110 -7.80 13.92 -10.95
C PHE A 110 -7.53 13.44 -12.38
N LEU A 111 -8.53 13.49 -13.27
CA LEU A 111 -8.33 13.20 -14.69
C LEU A 111 -7.31 14.15 -15.33
N ILE A 112 -7.45 15.46 -15.08
CA ILE A 112 -6.54 16.49 -15.59
C ILE A 112 -5.14 16.30 -15.00
N PHE A 113 -5.02 16.07 -13.69
CA PHE A 113 -3.78 15.80 -12.97
C PHE A 113 -3.03 14.59 -13.56
N TYR A 114 -3.74 13.47 -13.76
CA TYR A 114 -3.17 12.24 -14.33
C TYR A 114 -2.61 12.47 -15.74
N VAL A 115 -3.36 13.15 -16.62
CA VAL A 115 -2.91 13.50 -17.97
C VAL A 115 -1.70 14.44 -17.94
N LEU A 116 -1.72 15.49 -17.09
CA LEU A 116 -0.58 16.40 -16.95
C LEU A 116 0.69 15.70 -16.44
N CYS A 117 0.56 14.76 -15.49
CA CYS A 117 1.69 13.94 -15.03
C CYS A 117 2.21 13.00 -16.14
N GLY A 118 1.33 12.42 -16.96
CA GLY A 118 1.72 11.63 -18.14
C GLY A 118 2.45 12.45 -19.21
N MET A 119 1.96 13.66 -19.49
CA MET A 119 2.61 14.59 -20.43
C MET A 119 3.96 15.08 -19.88
N ALA A 120 4.07 15.35 -18.57
CA ALA A 120 5.33 15.70 -17.92
C ALA A 120 6.33 14.52 -17.94
N ALA A 121 5.86 13.29 -17.77
CA ALA A 121 6.66 12.07 -17.92
C ALA A 121 7.20 11.91 -19.36
N ALA A 122 6.34 12.08 -20.37
CA ALA A 122 6.76 12.08 -21.78
C ALA A 122 7.79 13.17 -22.07
N GLY A 123 7.54 14.40 -21.59
CA GLY A 123 8.46 15.53 -21.72
C GLY A 123 9.81 15.33 -21.03
N ALA A 124 9.83 14.67 -19.85
CA ALA A 124 11.07 14.40 -19.13
C ALA A 124 11.96 13.36 -19.82
N GLN A 125 11.38 12.31 -20.40
CA GLN A 125 12.14 11.34 -21.21
C GLN A 125 12.60 11.98 -22.54
N PHE A 126 11.74 12.76 -23.19
CA PHE A 126 12.06 13.52 -24.40
C PHE A 126 13.23 14.50 -24.20
N ALA A 127 13.28 15.18 -23.06
CA ALA A 127 14.35 16.15 -22.75
C ALA A 127 15.73 15.50 -22.56
N ILE A 128 15.80 14.18 -22.34
CA ILE A 128 17.05 13.42 -22.19
C ILE A 128 17.46 12.75 -23.51
N ASP A 129 16.51 12.11 -24.21
CA ASP A 129 16.75 11.51 -25.51
C ASP A 129 15.66 11.93 -26.54
N PRO A 130 15.80 13.12 -27.16
CA PRO A 130 14.91 13.57 -28.22
C PRO A 130 15.17 12.86 -29.56
N ALA A 131 16.20 12.01 -29.65
CA ALA A 131 16.54 11.21 -30.83
C ALA A 131 16.04 9.76 -30.73
N SER A 132 15.40 9.39 -29.62
CA SER A 132 14.96 8.02 -29.36
C SER A 132 13.94 7.52 -30.37
N ARG A 133 14.23 6.36 -30.95
CA ARG A 133 13.33 5.63 -31.86
C ARG A 133 12.48 4.57 -31.17
N ILE A 134 12.64 4.40 -29.85
CA ILE A 134 11.88 3.46 -29.03
C ILE A 134 10.54 4.13 -28.65
N PRO A 135 9.38 3.54 -28.98
CA PRO A 135 8.09 4.08 -28.55
C PRO A 135 7.91 3.98 -27.04
N MET A 136 7.60 5.11 -26.41
CA MET A 136 7.12 5.14 -25.03
C MET A 136 5.66 4.70 -24.99
N ILE A 137 5.36 3.74 -24.13
CA ILE A 137 4.01 3.20 -23.85
C ILE A 137 3.89 2.93 -22.35
N GLY A 138 2.67 3.02 -21.81
CA GLY A 138 2.35 2.67 -20.42
C GLY A 138 1.67 3.80 -19.66
N ALA A 139 0.68 3.44 -18.85
CA ALA A 139 0.08 4.33 -17.83
C ALA A 139 1.08 4.80 -16.76
N SER A 140 2.26 4.16 -16.68
CA SER A 140 3.26 4.32 -15.61
C SER A 140 3.72 5.76 -15.38
N GLY A 141 3.79 6.61 -16.42
CA GLY A 141 4.17 8.02 -16.28
C GLY A 141 3.13 8.85 -15.49
N GLY A 142 1.85 8.67 -15.81
CA GLY A 142 0.75 9.30 -15.05
C GLY A 142 0.60 8.69 -13.65
N ILE A 143 0.77 7.37 -13.53
CA ILE A 143 0.75 6.67 -12.23
C ILE A 143 1.91 7.14 -11.34
N ALA A 144 3.12 7.35 -11.88
CA ALA A 144 4.24 7.87 -11.10
C ALA A 144 3.89 9.22 -10.46
N GLY A 145 3.14 10.09 -11.17
CA GLY A 145 2.61 11.33 -10.61
C GLY A 145 1.58 11.12 -9.49
N ILE A 146 0.74 10.09 -9.59
CA ILE A 146 -0.14 9.66 -8.49
C ILE A 146 0.71 9.22 -7.28
N LEU A 147 1.82 8.50 -7.48
CA LEU A 147 2.73 8.13 -6.37
C LEU A 147 3.41 9.34 -5.74
N GLY A 148 3.85 10.31 -6.56
CA GLY A 148 4.42 11.57 -6.09
C GLY A 148 3.44 12.41 -5.28
N ALA A 149 2.18 12.51 -5.73
CA ALA A 149 1.11 13.13 -4.97
C ALA A 149 0.80 12.38 -3.68
N TYR A 150 0.71 11.05 -3.72
CA TYR A 150 0.45 10.22 -2.56
C TYR A 150 1.54 10.39 -1.49
N LEU A 151 2.82 10.44 -1.88
CA LEU A 151 3.92 10.69 -0.96
C LEU A 151 3.82 12.06 -0.26
N VAL A 152 3.32 13.08 -0.96
CA VAL A 152 3.18 14.45 -0.42
C VAL A 152 1.91 14.61 0.40
N LEU A 153 0.82 13.91 0.09
CA LEU A 153 -0.41 13.87 0.89
C LEU A 153 -0.21 13.04 2.17
N HIS A 154 0.22 11.79 1.98
CA HIS A 154 0.11 10.69 2.93
C HIS A 154 1.45 9.95 3.19
N PRO A 155 2.56 10.66 3.51
CA PRO A 155 3.87 10.02 3.72
C PRO A 155 3.87 8.99 4.86
N LYS A 156 2.91 9.08 5.79
CA LYS A 156 2.74 8.20 6.96
C LYS A 156 1.47 7.34 6.84
N ALA A 157 0.87 7.19 5.65
CA ALA A 157 -0.10 6.12 5.44
C ALA A 157 0.62 4.77 5.34
N ALA A 158 -0.01 3.73 5.89
CA ALA A 158 0.52 2.37 5.86
C ALA A 158 0.20 1.70 4.51
N ILE A 159 1.24 1.22 3.84
CA ILE A 159 1.14 0.40 2.63
C ILE A 159 1.45 -1.04 3.02
N ARG A 160 0.46 -1.91 2.81
CA ARG A 160 0.59 -3.36 3.00
C ARG A 160 1.41 -3.91 1.87
N THR A 161 2.63 -4.27 2.21
CA THR A 161 3.63 -4.76 1.27
C THR A 161 3.80 -6.25 1.49
N LEU A 162 3.58 -7.03 0.43
CA LEU A 162 4.00 -8.42 0.39
C LEU A 162 5.52 -8.44 0.30
N LEU A 163 6.15 -8.93 1.36
CA LEU A 163 7.57 -9.17 1.44
C LEU A 163 7.86 -10.64 1.18
N VAL A 164 8.61 -10.91 0.11
CA VAL A 164 9.11 -12.24 -0.23
C VAL A 164 10.63 -12.29 -0.04
N ILE A 165 11.07 -13.14 0.90
CA ILE A 165 12.49 -13.44 1.15
C ILE A 165 12.70 -14.95 1.01
N LEU A 166 13.23 -15.36 -0.14
CA LEU A 166 13.50 -16.75 -0.54
C LEU A 166 12.25 -17.65 -0.53
N ILE A 167 11.83 -18.10 0.66
CA ILE A 167 10.69 -18.99 0.89
C ILE A 167 9.68 -18.35 1.88
N PHE A 168 10.08 -17.30 2.59
CA PHE A 168 9.23 -16.61 3.56
C PHE A 168 8.39 -15.54 2.86
N ILE A 169 7.07 -15.80 2.82
CA ILE A 169 6.05 -14.85 2.35
C ILE A 169 5.40 -14.24 3.59
N ARG A 170 5.50 -12.92 3.77
CA ARG A 170 4.85 -12.18 4.87
C ARG A 170 4.24 -10.88 4.37
N PHE A 171 3.09 -10.50 4.94
CA PHE A 171 2.52 -9.16 4.77
C PHE A 171 3.08 -8.27 5.88
N ILE A 172 3.63 -7.11 5.52
CA ILE A 172 4.12 -6.09 6.47
C ILE A 172 3.58 -4.71 6.13
N ASN A 173 3.32 -3.90 7.15
CA ASN A 173 2.95 -2.50 7.00
C ASN A 173 4.22 -1.65 6.92
N LEU A 174 4.46 -1.00 5.77
CA LEU A 174 5.55 -0.04 5.61
C LEU A 174 4.98 1.35 5.32
N PRO A 175 5.57 2.43 5.86
CA PRO A 175 5.11 3.78 5.61
C PRO A 175 5.38 4.18 4.16
N ALA A 176 4.48 5.00 3.60
CA ALA A 176 4.55 5.41 2.20
C ALA A 176 5.90 6.04 1.81
N TRP A 177 6.52 6.81 2.70
CA TRP A 177 7.85 7.38 2.45
C TRP A 177 8.96 6.33 2.26
N ILE A 178 8.86 5.15 2.88
CA ILE A 178 9.81 4.05 2.65
C ILE A 178 9.51 3.36 1.31
N VAL A 179 8.26 2.93 1.09
CA VAL A 179 7.91 2.14 -0.11
C VAL A 179 8.09 2.96 -1.38
N LEU A 180 7.55 4.18 -1.41
CA LEU A 180 7.64 5.08 -2.56
C LEU A 180 9.06 5.69 -2.69
N GLY A 181 9.76 5.91 -1.57
CA GLY A 181 11.16 6.34 -1.55
C GLY A 181 12.12 5.30 -2.16
N VAL A 182 11.95 4.02 -1.80
CA VAL A 182 12.70 2.91 -2.41
C VAL A 182 12.32 2.74 -3.89
N TRP A 183 11.04 2.89 -4.24
CA TRP A 183 10.58 2.80 -5.63
C TRP A 183 11.21 3.89 -6.53
N ILE A 184 11.23 5.14 -6.08
CA ILE A 184 11.82 6.25 -6.86
C ILE A 184 13.35 6.18 -6.90
N ALA A 185 14.00 5.81 -5.79
CA ALA A 185 15.45 5.56 -5.76
C ALA A 185 15.85 4.43 -6.73
N GLY A 186 15.02 3.39 -6.84
CA GLY A 186 15.20 2.31 -7.82
C GLY A 186 15.21 2.80 -9.28
N GLN A 187 14.46 3.87 -9.62
CA GLN A 187 14.52 4.45 -10.97
C GLN A 187 15.89 5.09 -11.24
N PHE A 188 16.41 5.88 -10.29
CA PHE A 188 17.74 6.50 -10.41
C PHE A 188 18.88 5.48 -10.48
N VAL A 189 18.78 4.37 -9.74
CA VAL A 189 19.77 3.27 -9.79
C VAL A 189 19.74 2.53 -11.14
N ALA A 190 18.58 2.51 -11.83
CA ALA A 190 18.44 1.86 -13.13
C ALA A 190 18.83 2.75 -14.32
N VAL A 191 18.79 4.09 -14.19
CA VAL A 191 19.14 5.04 -15.25
C VAL A 191 20.50 4.75 -15.92
N PRO A 192 21.62 4.47 -15.22
CA PRO A 192 22.90 4.16 -15.88
C PRO A 192 22.84 2.94 -16.81
N ASN A 193 22.07 1.91 -16.44
CA ASN A 193 21.88 0.72 -17.28
C ASN A 193 20.96 1.00 -18.48
N ALA A 194 20.04 1.95 -18.36
CA ALA A 194 19.18 2.39 -19.47
C ALA A 194 19.89 3.35 -20.45
N LEU A 195 21.06 3.88 -20.08
CA LEU A 195 21.92 4.70 -20.94
C LEU A 195 23.04 3.88 -21.60
N SER A 196 23.29 2.64 -21.18
CA SER A 196 24.09 1.69 -21.96
C SER A 196 23.22 1.02 -23.03
N ASN A 197 23.81 0.70 -24.19
CA ASN A 197 23.07 0.24 -25.37
C ASN A 197 22.35 -1.11 -25.21
N ASP A 198 22.59 -1.84 -24.12
CA ASP A 198 21.93 -3.10 -23.76
C ASP A 198 20.69 -2.91 -22.86
N GLY A 199 20.40 -1.66 -22.43
CA GLY A 199 19.35 -1.28 -21.50
C GLY A 199 17.93 -1.26 -22.09
N GLY A 200 17.27 -2.41 -22.15
CA GLY A 200 15.96 -2.53 -22.81
C GLY A 200 14.78 -1.76 -22.18
N GLY A 201 14.09 -0.97 -23.00
CA GLY A 201 12.62 -0.85 -23.03
C GLY A 201 11.89 -0.08 -21.91
N VAL A 202 12.55 0.34 -20.83
CA VAL A 202 11.89 1.03 -19.70
C VAL A 202 12.28 2.51 -19.63
N ALA A 203 11.28 3.40 -19.72
CA ALA A 203 11.46 4.85 -19.71
C ALA A 203 11.64 5.40 -18.27
N TYR A 204 12.78 5.14 -17.64
CA TYR A 204 13.04 5.53 -16.24
C TYR A 204 12.96 7.05 -16.01
N PHE A 205 13.35 7.89 -16.98
CA PHE A 205 13.19 9.35 -16.86
C PHE A 205 11.73 9.78 -16.92
N ALA A 206 10.87 9.02 -17.60
CA ALA A 206 9.42 9.26 -17.57
C ALA A 206 8.85 8.99 -16.17
N HIS A 207 9.26 7.91 -15.52
CA HIS A 207 8.86 7.63 -14.13
C HIS A 207 9.34 8.73 -13.17
N ILE A 208 10.58 9.18 -13.30
CA ILE A 208 11.15 10.26 -12.47
C ILE A 208 10.41 11.59 -12.71
N GLY A 209 10.22 11.96 -13.98
CA GLY A 209 9.53 13.20 -14.36
C GLY A 209 8.07 13.23 -13.93
N GLY A 210 7.34 12.14 -14.15
CA GLY A 210 5.96 11.99 -13.68
C GLY A 210 5.84 12.11 -12.17
N PHE A 211 6.71 11.43 -11.42
CA PHE A 211 6.75 11.48 -9.95
C PHE A 211 6.99 12.90 -9.42
N LEU A 212 8.01 13.58 -9.93
CA LEU A 212 8.34 14.95 -9.52
C LEU A 212 7.23 15.94 -9.92
N ALA A 213 6.66 15.81 -11.12
CA ALA A 213 5.50 16.60 -11.53
C ALA A 213 4.30 16.39 -10.58
N GLY A 214 4.04 15.15 -10.15
CA GLY A 214 2.98 14.85 -9.18
C GLY A 214 3.20 15.51 -7.82
N MET A 215 4.43 15.47 -7.30
CA MET A 215 4.82 16.17 -6.07
C MET A 215 4.64 17.70 -6.18
N MET A 216 4.93 18.28 -7.35
CA MET A 216 4.85 19.73 -7.59
C MET A 216 3.41 20.21 -7.86
N LEU A 217 2.57 19.40 -8.50
CA LEU A 217 1.20 19.78 -8.89
C LEU A 217 0.17 19.55 -7.76
N ILE A 218 0.37 18.57 -6.88
CA ILE A 218 -0.63 18.23 -5.85
C ILE A 218 -1.04 19.40 -4.91
N PRO A 219 -0.18 20.37 -4.53
CA PRO A 219 -0.61 21.51 -3.70
C PRO A 219 -1.62 22.42 -4.40
N LEU A 220 -1.62 22.44 -5.74
CA LEU A 220 -2.51 23.24 -6.58
C LEU A 220 -3.83 22.52 -6.89
N PHE A 221 -3.78 21.19 -7.00
CA PHE A 221 -4.93 20.37 -7.42
C PHE A 221 -5.85 19.96 -6.26
N LYS A 222 -5.28 19.61 -5.10
CA LYS A 222 -6.05 19.15 -3.92
C LYS A 222 -7.16 20.13 -3.52
N ASP A 223 -8.19 19.62 -2.83
CA ASP A 223 -9.18 20.47 -2.19
C ASP A 223 -8.56 21.24 -1.01
N ARG A 224 -9.05 22.46 -0.76
CA ARG A 224 -8.43 23.43 0.17
C ARG A 224 -8.25 22.85 1.58
N ASN A 225 -9.20 22.03 2.03
CA ASN A 225 -9.29 21.51 3.39
C ASN A 225 -8.47 20.23 3.64
N VAL A 226 -7.95 19.59 2.59
CA VAL A 226 -7.08 18.41 2.68
C VAL A 226 -5.66 18.88 3.04
N PRO A 227 -5.05 18.44 4.15
CA PRO A 227 -3.70 18.84 4.50
C PRO A 227 -2.66 18.14 3.60
N LEU A 228 -1.40 18.59 3.69
CA LEU A 228 -0.24 17.87 3.15
C LEU A 228 0.60 17.28 4.29
N PHE A 229 1.56 16.44 3.91
CA PHE A 229 2.58 15.83 4.78
C PHE A 229 2.02 15.01 5.94
N GLY A 230 0.83 14.42 5.74
CA GLY A 230 0.23 13.48 6.67
C GLY A 230 -0.16 14.08 8.00
N ALA A 231 -0.87 15.21 8.00
CA ALA A 231 -1.47 15.76 9.22
C ALA A 231 -2.78 15.04 9.61
N ASP A 232 -3.53 14.55 8.62
CA ASP A 232 -4.72 13.70 8.81
C ASP A 232 -4.37 12.18 8.71
N ASP A 233 -3.09 11.81 8.54
CA ASP A 233 -2.66 10.40 8.48
C ASP A 233 -2.95 9.68 9.82
N PRO A 234 -3.42 8.42 9.80
CA PRO A 234 -3.79 7.71 11.02
C PRO A 234 -2.65 7.66 12.07
N PRO A 235 -2.95 7.87 13.36
CA PRO A 235 -1.95 7.82 14.42
C PRO A 235 -1.26 6.45 14.47
N LYS A 236 0.00 6.43 14.94
CA LYS A 236 1.03 5.38 14.74
C LYS A 236 0.73 3.94 15.24
N GLY A 237 -0.49 3.60 15.65
CA GLY A 237 -0.87 2.30 16.22
C GLY A 237 -1.01 1.12 15.25
N ARG A 238 -0.36 1.12 14.09
CA ARG A 238 -0.37 0.01 13.09
C ARG A 238 1.01 -0.35 12.50
N TRP A 239 2.10 0.10 13.13
CA TRP A 239 3.49 -0.12 12.71
C TRP A 239 4.23 -1.21 13.49
N ASP A 240 3.52 -2.19 14.05
CA ASP A 240 4.12 -3.29 14.82
C ASP A 240 4.97 -4.26 13.97
N GLY A 241 4.82 -4.20 12.64
CA GLY A 241 5.46 -5.11 11.70
C GLY A 241 4.96 -6.56 11.83
N HIS A 242 3.85 -6.77 12.53
CA HIS A 242 3.30 -8.10 12.79
C HIS A 242 2.56 -8.63 11.54
N PRO A 243 2.67 -9.93 11.22
CA PRO A 243 1.99 -10.50 10.05
C PRO A 243 0.46 -10.40 10.17
N VAL A 244 -0.17 -9.66 9.25
CA VAL A 244 -1.64 -9.52 9.20
C VAL A 244 -2.27 -10.79 8.63
N ALA A 245 -3.31 -11.31 9.29
CA ALA A 245 -4.03 -12.51 8.85
C ALA A 245 -4.85 -12.26 7.57
N PHE A 246 -4.92 -13.27 6.69
CA PHE A 246 -5.63 -13.17 5.41
C PHE A 246 -7.14 -12.93 5.55
N SER A 247 -7.75 -13.41 6.64
CA SER A 247 -9.14 -13.10 7.02
C SER A 247 -9.36 -11.60 7.19
N THR A 248 -8.50 -10.95 7.98
CA THR A 248 -8.51 -9.49 8.24
C THR A 248 -8.32 -8.69 6.95
N ILE A 249 -7.43 -9.14 6.05
CA ILE A 249 -7.24 -8.52 4.72
C ILE A 249 -8.54 -8.61 3.90
N ARG A 250 -9.18 -9.78 3.85
CA ARG A 250 -10.42 -10.03 3.09
C ARG A 250 -11.61 -9.21 3.62
N GLU A 251 -11.68 -8.99 4.93
CA GLU A 251 -12.69 -8.19 5.60
C GLU A 251 -12.52 -6.70 5.28
N GLN A 252 -11.31 -6.17 5.47
CA GLN A 252 -11.00 -4.76 5.20
C GLN A 252 -11.13 -4.41 3.70
N ALA A 253 -10.75 -5.32 2.80
CA ALA A 253 -10.96 -5.14 1.36
C ALA A 253 -12.44 -5.13 0.95
N ARG A 254 -13.33 -5.83 1.69
CA ARG A 254 -14.79 -5.75 1.50
C ARG A 254 -15.35 -4.42 1.97
N ASP A 255 -14.82 -3.88 3.06
CA ASP A 255 -15.41 -2.74 3.74
C ASP A 255 -14.83 -1.37 3.34
N LYS A 256 -13.68 -1.30 2.61
CA LYS A 256 -13.07 -0.03 2.12
C LYS A 256 -14.09 0.90 1.45
N TYR A 257 -15.02 0.35 0.65
CA TYR A 257 -16.07 1.10 -0.04
C TYR A 257 -17.48 0.98 0.59
N ARG A 258 -17.63 0.31 1.74
CA ARG A 258 -18.90 0.17 2.46
C ARG A 258 -19.10 1.21 3.57
N GLN A 259 -18.03 1.72 4.18
CA GLN A 259 -18.11 2.66 5.30
C GLN A 259 -18.57 4.07 4.88
N ARG A 260 -19.83 4.19 4.47
CA ARG A 260 -20.50 5.49 4.31
C ARG A 260 -20.68 6.15 5.67
N ARG A 261 -19.86 7.16 5.98
CA ARG A 261 -20.25 8.20 6.94
C ARG A 261 -20.75 9.43 6.19
N ASN A 262 -21.76 10.06 6.78
CA ASN A 262 -22.60 11.14 6.27
C ASN A 262 -21.79 12.21 5.48
N PRO A 263 -22.17 12.61 4.25
CA PRO A 263 -21.45 13.63 3.45
C PRO A 263 -21.47 15.05 4.05
N LEU A 264 -22.17 15.26 5.17
CA LEU A 264 -22.14 16.47 5.99
C LEU A 264 -21.65 16.20 7.44
N GLY A 265 -21.02 15.05 7.68
CA GLY A 265 -20.52 14.62 8.99
C GLY A 265 -19.13 15.19 9.30
N SER A 266 -19.01 15.85 10.45
CA SER A 266 -17.77 16.39 11.00
C SER A 266 -16.62 15.36 11.14
N ARG A 267 -15.37 15.86 11.17
CA ARG A 267 -14.13 15.11 11.48
C ARG A 267 -14.12 14.51 12.91
N VAL A 268 -15.05 13.60 13.20
CA VAL A 268 -15.16 12.91 14.50
C VAL A 268 -14.72 11.48 14.32
N VAL A 269 -13.47 11.22 14.68
CA VAL A 269 -12.93 9.87 14.93
C VAL A 269 -13.93 9.13 15.83
N PRO A 270 -14.36 7.90 15.49
CA PRO A 270 -15.20 7.12 16.41
C PRO A 270 -14.48 7.00 17.75
N PRO A 271 -15.13 7.24 18.90
CA PRO A 271 -14.48 7.00 20.19
C PRO A 271 -14.00 5.55 20.22
N ALA A 272 -12.82 5.33 20.81
CA ALA A 272 -12.27 3.99 20.92
C ALA A 272 -13.29 3.08 21.59
N VAL A 273 -13.54 1.90 20.99
CA VAL A 273 -14.31 0.85 21.67
C VAL A 273 -13.52 0.48 22.91
N HIS A 274 -14.01 0.89 24.08
CA HIS A 274 -13.46 0.45 25.34
C HIS A 274 -13.55 -1.07 25.38
N GLN A 275 -12.41 -1.75 25.22
CA GLN A 275 -12.27 -3.10 25.74
C GLN A 275 -12.53 -2.98 27.25
N THR A 276 -13.60 -3.62 27.70
CA THR A 276 -13.89 -3.77 29.13
C THR A 276 -12.75 -4.56 29.72
N ALA A 277 -11.93 -3.90 30.53
CA ALA A 277 -10.98 -4.60 31.37
C ALA A 277 -11.79 -5.41 32.40
N ASP A 278 -11.62 -6.73 32.39
CA ASP A 278 -12.08 -7.57 33.49
C ASP A 278 -11.27 -7.21 34.74
N VAL A 279 -11.84 -6.31 35.54
CA VAL A 279 -11.31 -5.96 36.87
C VAL A 279 -11.98 -6.89 37.87
N ASP A 280 -11.18 -7.83 38.39
CA ASP A 280 -11.57 -8.78 39.41
C ASP A 280 -12.14 -8.05 40.64
N SER A 281 -13.44 -8.23 40.91
CA SER A 281 -14.15 -7.47 41.95
C SER A 281 -14.27 -8.28 43.24
N ASP A 282 -13.27 -8.09 44.10
CA ASP A 282 -13.20 -8.69 45.44
C ASP A 282 -14.44 -8.37 46.29
N ARG A 283 -14.87 -9.35 47.10
CA ARG A 283 -16.15 -9.35 47.81
C ARG A 283 -16.05 -8.69 49.18
N SER A 284 -16.27 -7.37 49.23
CA SER A 284 -16.53 -6.64 50.47
C SER A 284 -18.03 -6.36 50.67
N ASN A 285 -18.61 -6.89 51.74
CA ASN A 285 -20.03 -6.68 52.08
C ASN A 285 -20.29 -5.25 52.60
N PRO A 286 -21.35 -4.56 52.15
CA PRO A 286 -21.87 -3.38 52.84
C PRO A 286 -22.72 -3.80 54.06
N VAL A 287 -22.46 -3.18 55.21
CA VAL A 287 -23.25 -3.36 56.44
C VAL A 287 -24.49 -2.44 56.42
N PRO A 288 -25.71 -2.93 56.73
CA PRO A 288 -26.90 -2.09 56.80
C PRO A 288 -26.98 -1.26 58.10
N PRO A 289 -27.57 -0.05 58.08
CA PRO A 289 -27.74 0.79 59.27
C PRO A 289 -28.85 0.27 60.22
N PRO A 290 -28.82 0.64 61.52
CA PRO A 290 -29.73 0.08 62.52
C PRO A 290 -31.15 0.68 62.47
N GLY A 291 -32.15 -0.19 62.63
CA GLY A 291 -33.55 0.15 62.91
C GLY A 291 -33.95 -0.22 64.36
N PRO A 292 -35.00 0.39 64.96
CA PRO A 292 -35.16 0.39 66.42
C PRO A 292 -36.16 -0.63 66.99
N TRP A 293 -35.85 -1.08 68.22
CA TRP A 293 -36.72 -1.69 69.25
C TRP A 293 -37.66 -2.86 68.89
N THR A 294 -37.30 -4.06 69.38
CA THR A 294 -38.22 -4.89 70.21
C THR A 294 -37.41 -5.64 71.28
N GLN A 295 -38.05 -5.96 72.42
CA GLN A 295 -37.45 -6.68 73.54
C GLN A 295 -37.79 -8.17 73.46
N THR A 296 -36.86 -9.08 73.84
CA THR A 296 -37.16 -10.23 74.73
C THR A 296 -35.92 -11.02 75.21
N ALA A 297 -35.83 -11.21 76.53
CA ALA A 297 -35.47 -12.45 77.25
C ALA A 297 -34.25 -13.33 76.84
N SER A 298 -33.14 -13.15 77.58
CA SER A 298 -32.42 -14.16 78.40
C SER A 298 -31.93 -15.51 77.84
N ARG A 299 -30.61 -15.78 77.99
CA ARG A 299 -29.91 -16.98 78.59
C ARG A 299 -28.45 -17.02 78.06
N SER A 300 -27.39 -16.96 78.89
CA SER A 300 -26.70 -18.07 79.60
C SER A 300 -26.34 -19.28 78.69
N GLY A 301 -25.10 -19.75 78.55
CA GLY A 301 -23.84 -19.45 79.27
C GLY A 301 -22.56 -19.86 78.48
N PRO A 302 -21.40 -20.09 79.12
CA PRO A 302 -20.08 -20.23 78.47
C PRO A 302 -19.56 -21.69 78.37
N GLU A 303 -18.23 -21.87 78.19
CA GLU A 303 -17.43 -23.14 78.25
C GLU A 303 -17.40 -23.98 76.93
N GLN A 304 -16.34 -24.74 76.58
CA GLN A 304 -14.99 -24.94 77.15
C GLN A 304 -13.96 -25.46 76.10
N ASP A 305 -12.68 -25.22 76.39
CA ASP A 305 -11.42 -26.00 76.18
C ASP A 305 -11.19 -27.14 75.15
N MET A 306 -9.89 -27.23 74.77
CA MET A 306 -9.09 -28.44 74.40
C MET A 306 -9.52 -29.27 73.16
N ASP A 307 -8.75 -30.21 72.60
CA ASP A 307 -7.30 -30.43 72.37
C ASP A 307 -7.18 -31.74 71.54
N SER A 308 -6.24 -31.88 70.60
CA SER A 308 -5.78 -33.20 70.09
C SER A 308 -4.55 -33.14 69.17
N SER A 309 -3.66 -34.11 69.34
CA SER A 309 -2.41 -34.32 68.60
C SER A 309 -2.54 -35.17 67.33
N ASP A 310 -1.58 -35.06 66.40
CA ASP A 310 -0.64 -36.13 65.97
C ASP A 310 0.23 -35.60 64.79
N ARG A 311 1.58 -35.76 64.70
CA ARG A 311 2.46 -36.96 64.61
C ARG A 311 2.32 -37.71 63.25
N VAL A 312 3.38 -38.15 62.53
CA VAL A 312 4.86 -38.16 62.76
C VAL A 312 5.66 -38.31 61.42
N GLU A 313 6.99 -38.14 61.47
CA GLU A 313 8.03 -38.13 60.38
C GLU A 313 8.41 -39.54 59.76
N GLU A 314 9.40 -39.80 58.85
CA GLU A 314 10.66 -39.10 58.48
C GLU A 314 11.29 -39.42 57.07
N ARG A 315 11.59 -38.35 56.30
CA ARG A 315 12.80 -38.03 55.45
C ARG A 315 13.32 -38.85 54.20
N PRO A 316 14.17 -38.22 53.32
CA PRO A 316 14.73 -38.72 52.02
C PRO A 316 16.26 -39.14 52.14
N PRO A 317 17.20 -39.22 51.12
CA PRO A 317 17.19 -38.80 49.69
C PRO A 317 18.07 -39.55 48.61
N ALA A 318 17.95 -39.07 47.34
CA ALA A 318 19.00 -38.88 46.29
C ALA A 318 19.59 -40.05 45.43
N LYS A 319 19.75 -39.81 44.10
CA LYS A 319 21.05 -39.74 43.35
C LYS A 319 20.99 -39.63 41.80
N ARG A 320 21.86 -38.78 41.25
CA ARG A 320 22.73 -38.83 40.02
C ARG A 320 22.29 -39.47 38.66
N GLY A 321 22.64 -38.74 37.59
CA GLY A 321 22.96 -39.19 36.21
C GLY A 321 23.25 -37.96 35.32
N GLY A 322 23.98 -37.96 34.19
CA GLY A 322 24.81 -38.95 33.46
C GLY A 322 25.32 -38.29 32.14
N SER A 323 26.45 -38.72 31.54
CA SER A 323 27.17 -37.93 30.49
C SER A 323 27.36 -38.61 29.12
N VAL A 324 27.21 -37.82 28.04
CA VAL A 324 27.95 -37.76 26.73
C VAL A 324 28.77 -39.01 26.32
N PRO A 325 28.51 -39.66 25.15
CA PRO A 325 28.99 -39.21 23.80
C PRO A 325 28.02 -39.55 22.62
N GLY A 326 28.28 -39.25 21.33
CA GLY A 326 29.34 -38.45 20.69
C GLY A 326 30.12 -39.14 19.53
N HIS A 327 29.54 -39.33 18.32
CA HIS A 327 30.31 -39.83 17.17
C HIS A 327 29.72 -39.63 15.74
N ARG A 328 30.59 -39.80 14.73
CA ARG A 328 30.44 -39.76 13.24
C ARG A 328 30.49 -38.35 12.58
N ARG A 329 31.27 -38.04 11.52
CA ARG A 329 31.71 -38.76 10.26
C ARG A 329 30.63 -38.79 9.16
N ASP A 330 30.86 -38.68 7.84
CA ASP A 330 32.01 -38.45 6.90
C ASP A 330 31.36 -38.00 5.54
N THR A 331 31.93 -37.35 4.49
CA THR A 331 33.21 -36.69 4.10
C THR A 331 32.97 -35.87 2.79
N ASP A 332 33.90 -35.00 2.33
CA ASP A 332 33.83 -34.22 1.07
C ASP A 332 33.67 -35.03 -0.24
N ASN A 333 32.97 -34.46 -1.24
CA ASN A 333 33.46 -34.38 -2.63
C ASN A 333 32.59 -33.51 -3.58
N ARG A 334 33.28 -32.73 -4.43
CA ARG A 334 32.86 -32.07 -5.70
C ARG A 334 31.81 -30.95 -5.63
#